data_AF-A0A923WSN3-F1
#
_entry.id   AF-A0A923WSN3-F1
#
_cell.length_a   1.000
_cell.length_b   1.000
_cell.length_c   1.000
_cell.angle_alpha   90.00
_cell.angle_beta   90.00
_cell.angle_gamma   90.00
#
_symmetry.space_group_name_H-M   'P 1'
#
loop_
_entity.id
_entity.type
_entity.pdbx_description
1 polymer ?
#
loop_
_entity_poly.entity_id
_entity_poly.type
_entity_poly.pdbx_seq_one_letter_code
_entity_poly.pdbx_strand_id
1 'polypeptide(L)'
;MKKVSPEVDRGQIKEITLKRQITFNGSVIKKAVIEIDHINYGLNSKTKSLNEKKRSNFAINDIEKFLIMFDGEYVAAKGFRGRVSRFEVKIDCPVPGRFKGKMFIMIFETDYDKSEEIYTVTLFPGW
;
A
#
# COMPACT_ATOMS: atom_id res chain seq x y z
N MET A 1 27.92 -18.39 14.98
CA MET A 1 26.58 -17.82 15.29
C MET A 1 26.01 -17.23 14.01
N LYS A 2 24.95 -17.83 13.44
CA LYS A 2 24.21 -17.20 12.33
C LYS A 2 23.46 -16.00 12.92
N LYS A 3 23.74 -14.79 12.44
CA LYS A 3 22.90 -13.61 12.71
C LYS A 3 21.53 -13.92 12.12
N VAL A 4 20.58 -14.33 12.95
CA VAL A 4 19.17 -14.36 12.58
C VAL A 4 18.80 -12.89 12.42
N SER A 5 18.57 -12.45 11.18
CA SER A 5 17.99 -11.14 10.91
C SER A 5 16.75 -11.02 11.78
N PRO A 6 16.56 -9.95 12.57
CA PRO A 6 15.33 -9.78 13.31
C PRO A 6 14.19 -9.84 12.29
N GLU A 7 13.27 -10.79 12.45
CA GLU A 7 12.02 -10.75 11.72
C GLU A 7 11.43 -9.38 11.99
N VAL A 8 11.46 -8.52 10.96
CA VAL A 8 10.95 -7.17 11.06
C VAL A 8 9.46 -7.35 11.29
N ASP A 9 8.99 -7.01 12.48
CA ASP A 9 7.57 -7.00 12.79
C ASP A 9 6.88 -6.01 11.85
N ARG A 10 6.28 -6.57 10.79
CA ARG A 10 5.52 -5.82 9.76
C ARG A 10 4.08 -5.56 10.18
N GLY A 11 3.72 -5.94 11.41
CA GLY A 11 2.36 -5.83 11.93
C GLY A 11 1.35 -6.68 11.15
N GLN A 12 0.09 -6.26 11.21
CA GLN A 12 -1.03 -6.98 10.62
C GLN A 12 -1.04 -6.87 9.09
N ILE A 13 -0.86 -8.02 8.44
CA ILE A 13 -1.01 -8.20 6.99
C ILE A 13 -2.41 -8.75 6.69
N LYS A 14 -3.10 -8.16 5.71
CA LYS A 14 -4.42 -8.59 5.25
C LYS A 14 -4.46 -8.68 3.74
N GLU A 15 -5.00 -9.79 3.25
CA GLU A 15 -5.27 -9.96 1.83
C GLU A 15 -6.73 -9.62 1.54
N ILE A 16 -6.96 -8.87 0.47
CA ILE A 16 -8.29 -8.58 -0.04
C ILE A 16 -8.38 -8.94 -1.52
N THR A 17 -9.53 -9.48 -1.92
CA THR A 17 -9.86 -9.64 -3.33
C THR A 17 -10.48 -8.33 -3.83
N LEU A 18 -9.92 -7.79 -4.90
CA LEU A 18 -10.43 -6.58 -5.53
C LEU A 18 -11.75 -6.92 -6.23
N LYS A 19 -12.80 -6.14 -5.94
CA LYS A 19 -14.12 -6.31 -6.56
C LYS A 19 -14.14 -5.85 -8.03
N ARG A 20 -13.15 -5.06 -8.43
CA ARG A 20 -13.01 -4.50 -9.77
C ARG A 20 -11.54 -4.49 -10.19
N GLN A 21 -11.31 -4.49 -11.49
CA GLN A 21 -9.98 -4.61 -12.06
C GLN A 21 -9.20 -3.31 -11.98
N ILE A 22 -7.93 -3.41 -11.58
CA ILE A 22 -6.97 -2.31 -11.65
C ILE A 22 -5.84 -2.73 -12.57
N THR A 23 -5.42 -1.87 -13.51
CA THR A 23 -4.35 -2.21 -14.46
C THR A 23 -3.06 -1.49 -14.10
N PHE A 24 -2.01 -2.24 -13.80
CA PHE A 24 -0.66 -1.70 -13.61
C PHE A 24 0.28 -2.24 -14.66
N ASN A 25 0.91 -1.33 -15.42
CA ASN A 25 1.87 -1.69 -16.47
C ASN A 25 1.34 -2.80 -17.41
N GLY A 26 0.06 -2.72 -17.77
CA GLY A 26 -0.61 -3.70 -18.64
C GLY A 26 -1.06 -5.00 -17.97
N SER A 27 -0.74 -5.22 -16.68
CA SER A 27 -1.19 -6.39 -15.91
C SER A 27 -2.47 -6.07 -15.13
N VAL A 28 -3.43 -7.01 -15.17
CA VAL A 28 -4.70 -6.88 -14.46
C VAL A 28 -4.56 -7.43 -13.05
N ILE A 29 -4.73 -6.56 -12.04
CA ILE A 29 -4.69 -6.95 -10.64
C ILE A 29 -6.05 -7.38 -10.16
N LYS A 30 -6.06 -8.48 -9.39
CA LYS A 30 -7.25 -9.06 -8.77
C LYS A 30 -7.14 -9.11 -7.25
N LYS A 31 -5.94 -8.98 -6.67
CA LYS A 31 -5.73 -9.04 -5.22
C LYS A 31 -4.79 -7.94 -4.71
N ALA A 32 -5.01 -7.51 -3.48
CA ALA A 32 -4.12 -6.60 -2.78
C ALA A 32 -3.74 -7.17 -1.40
N VAL A 33 -2.45 -7.14 -1.10
CA VAL A 33 -1.87 -7.45 0.21
C VAL A 33 -1.59 -6.13 0.93
N ILE A 34 -2.33 -5.89 2.02
CA ILE A 34 -2.34 -4.63 2.76
C ILE A 34 -1.66 -4.84 4.12
N GLU A 35 -0.64 -4.04 4.39
CA GLU A 35 0.03 -3.97 5.69
C GLU A 35 -0.58 -2.81 6.49
N ILE A 36 -1.69 -3.08 7.20
CA ILE A 36 -2.55 -2.03 7.78
C ILE A 36 -1.84 -1.25 8.90
N ASP A 37 -0.92 -1.89 9.61
CA ASP A 37 -0.12 -1.22 10.65
C ASP A 37 0.92 -0.30 10.04
N HIS A 38 1.48 -0.63 8.87
CA HIS A 38 2.36 0.29 8.14
C HIS A 38 1.61 1.57 7.76
N ILE A 39 0.33 1.46 7.38
CA ILE A 39 -0.52 2.62 7.10
C ILE A 39 -0.77 3.42 8.38
N ASN A 40 -1.18 2.76 9.46
CA ASN A 40 -1.64 3.43 10.66
C ASN A 40 -0.53 3.99 11.55
N TYR A 41 0.66 3.40 11.53
CA TYR A 41 1.80 3.81 12.38
C TYR A 41 2.96 4.35 11.55
N GLY A 42 3.07 3.99 10.27
CA GLY A 42 4.25 4.25 9.45
C GLY A 42 5.47 3.44 9.89
N LEU A 43 6.51 3.45 9.07
CA LEU A 43 7.80 2.85 9.40
C LEU A 43 8.85 3.90 9.77
N ASN A 44 9.80 3.51 10.62
CA ASN A 44 11.02 4.26 10.86
C ASN A 44 11.92 4.17 9.61
N SER A 45 12.41 5.33 9.13
CA SER A 45 13.15 5.37 7.87
C SER A 45 14.49 4.62 7.91
N LYS A 46 15.14 4.57 9.09
CA LYS A 46 16.44 3.94 9.33
C LYS A 46 16.30 2.46 9.67
N THR A 47 15.46 2.12 10.65
CA THR A 47 15.34 0.74 11.16
C THR A 47 14.33 -0.10 10.42
N LYS A 48 13.44 0.53 9.63
CA LYS A 48 12.29 -0.11 8.96
C LYS A 48 11.29 -0.79 9.90
N SER A 49 11.40 -0.59 11.21
CA SER A 49 10.41 -1.05 12.19
C SER A 49 9.17 -0.13 12.20
N LEU A 50 8.03 -0.67 12.64
CA LEU A 50 6.85 0.14 12.96
C LEU A 50 7.20 1.27 13.93
N ASN A 51 6.58 2.44 13.76
CA ASN A 51 6.67 3.49 14.78
C ASN A 51 5.69 3.20 15.92
N GLU A 52 6.04 3.64 17.12
CA GLU A 52 5.19 3.47 18.31
C GLU A 52 3.98 4.42 18.27
N LYS A 53 4.11 5.58 17.61
CA LYS A 53 3.05 6.59 17.56
C LYS A 53 2.12 6.37 16.36
N LYS A 54 0.86 6.06 16.67
CA LYS A 54 -0.24 5.97 15.71
C LYS A 54 -0.49 7.31 15.01
N ARG A 55 -0.62 7.28 13.68
CA ARG A 55 -0.79 8.43 12.77
C ARG A 55 -2.22 8.52 12.22
N SER A 56 -2.84 7.38 11.94
CA SER A 56 -4.22 7.26 11.46
C SER A 56 -4.93 6.08 12.12
N ASN A 57 -6.20 5.87 11.78
CA ASN A 57 -7.00 4.74 12.28
C ASN A 57 -7.87 4.15 11.16
N PHE A 58 -7.28 3.93 9.99
CA PHE A 58 -7.97 3.32 8.88
C PHE A 58 -8.20 1.84 9.14
N ALA A 59 -9.41 1.37 8.84
CA ALA A 59 -9.71 -0.06 8.76
C ALA A 59 -9.47 -0.57 7.33
N ILE A 60 -9.49 -1.89 7.14
CA ILE A 60 -9.37 -2.49 5.79
C ILE A 60 -10.44 -1.96 4.83
N ASN A 61 -11.69 -1.84 5.29
CA ASN A 61 -12.78 -1.27 4.49
C ASN A 61 -12.55 0.20 4.11
N ASP A 62 -11.68 0.92 4.82
CA ASP A 62 -11.29 2.27 4.42
C ASP A 62 -10.23 2.23 3.32
N ILE A 63 -9.26 1.30 3.39
CA ILE A 63 -8.26 1.10 2.34
C ILE A 63 -8.91 0.65 1.03
N GLU A 64 -9.93 -0.20 1.10
CA GLU A 64 -10.73 -0.58 -0.07
C GLU A 64 -11.30 0.64 -0.79
N LYS A 65 -11.75 1.69 -0.08
CA LYS A 65 -12.27 2.91 -0.70
C LYS A 65 -11.20 3.66 -1.49
N PHE A 66 -9.95 3.67 -1.00
CA PHE A 66 -8.84 4.24 -1.77
C PHE A 66 -8.55 3.41 -3.01
N LEU A 67 -8.54 2.08 -2.90
CA LEU A 67 -8.26 1.19 -4.04
C LEU A 67 -9.33 1.27 -5.13
N ILE A 68 -10.60 1.43 -4.74
CA ILE A 68 -11.72 1.64 -5.68
C ILE A 68 -11.54 2.92 -6.50
N MET A 69 -10.84 3.95 -6.00
CA MET A 69 -10.58 5.15 -6.78
C MET A 69 -9.60 4.92 -7.96
N PHE A 70 -8.91 3.78 -8.00
CA PHE A 70 -8.07 3.37 -9.14
C PHE A 70 -8.78 2.39 -10.08
N ASP A 71 -10.07 2.16 -9.86
CA ASP A 71 -10.87 1.33 -10.75
C ASP A 71 -10.89 1.91 -12.16
N GLY A 72 -10.52 1.10 -13.15
CA GLY A 72 -10.44 1.51 -14.56
C GLY A 72 -9.25 2.43 -14.90
N GLU A 73 -8.40 2.78 -13.94
CA GLU A 73 -7.24 3.62 -14.17
C GLU A 73 -6.04 2.82 -14.70
N TYR A 74 -5.22 3.49 -15.50
CA TYR A 74 -3.90 3.00 -15.90
C TYR A 74 -2.83 3.73 -15.10
N VAL A 75 -2.14 3.01 -14.22
CA VAL A 75 -1.04 3.60 -13.44
C VAL A 75 0.29 2.98 -13.88
N ALA A 76 1.23 3.86 -14.25
CA ALA A 76 2.58 3.48 -14.63
C ALA A 76 3.53 3.50 -13.41
N ALA A 77 4.53 2.61 -13.42
CA ALA A 77 5.51 2.53 -12.34
C ALA A 77 6.41 3.76 -12.31
N LYS A 78 6.78 4.22 -11.11
CA LYS A 78 7.79 5.28 -10.93
C LYS A 78 9.21 4.73 -10.84
N GLY A 79 9.38 3.43 -10.56
CA GLY A 79 10.69 2.81 -10.45
C GLY A 79 10.63 1.29 -10.53
N PHE A 80 11.77 0.69 -10.87
CA PHE A 80 11.93 -0.74 -11.08
C PHE A 80 13.12 -1.25 -10.29
N ARG A 81 12.98 -2.41 -9.63
CA ARG A 81 14.09 -3.10 -8.96
C ARG A 81 14.00 -4.60 -9.21
N GLY A 82 14.78 -5.08 -10.19
CA GLY A 82 14.72 -6.49 -10.58
C GLY A 82 13.32 -6.85 -11.08
N ARG A 83 12.65 -7.76 -10.38
CA ARG A 83 11.28 -8.22 -10.71
C ARG A 83 10.16 -7.38 -10.07
N VAL A 84 10.51 -6.43 -9.21
CA VAL A 84 9.54 -5.62 -8.48
C VAL A 84 9.38 -4.26 -9.14
N SER A 85 8.15 -3.91 -9.48
CA SER A 85 7.77 -2.57 -9.96
C SER A 85 7.12 -1.79 -8.81
N ARG A 86 7.56 -0.55 -8.59
CA ARG A 86 7.01 0.33 -7.55
C ARG A 86 6.21 1.45 -8.17
N PHE A 87 5.02 1.65 -7.63
CA PHE A 87 4.06 2.66 -8.04
C PHE A 87 3.86 3.65 -6.91
N GLU A 88 3.64 4.90 -7.27
CA GLU A 88 3.37 5.98 -6.33
C GLU A 88 2.37 6.93 -6.96
N VAL A 89 1.30 7.23 -6.23
CA VAL A 89 0.21 8.05 -6.73
C VAL A 89 -0.32 8.94 -5.62
N LYS A 90 -0.66 10.18 -5.98
CA LYS A 90 -1.33 11.13 -5.09
C LYS A 90 -2.83 10.94 -5.22
N ILE A 91 -3.52 10.84 -4.08
CA ILE A 91 -4.94 10.53 -4.01
C ILE A 91 -5.57 11.28 -2.84
N ASP A 92 -6.71 11.92 -3.07
CA ASP A 92 -7.48 12.53 -1.99
C ASP A 92 -8.22 11.46 -1.20
N CYS A 93 -8.17 11.58 0.13
CA CYS A 93 -8.77 10.59 1.02
C CYS A 93 -10.30 10.55 0.86
N PRO A 94 -10.87 9.39 0.44
CA PRO A 94 -12.31 9.24 0.25
C PRO A 94 -13.05 8.96 1.56
N VAL A 95 -12.33 8.69 2.65
CA VAL A 95 -12.89 8.22 3.92
C VAL A 95 -13.50 9.40 4.69
N PRO A 96 -14.79 9.35 5.04
CA PRO A 96 -15.41 10.39 5.86
C PRO A 96 -14.71 10.60 7.21
N GLY A 97 -14.73 11.83 7.70
CA GLY A 97 -14.14 12.21 8.98
C GLY A 97 -12.91 13.10 8.83
N ARG A 98 -11.98 13.00 9.80
CA ARG A 98 -10.84 13.93 9.96
C ARG A 98 -9.93 14.07 8.74
N PHE A 99 -9.84 13.02 7.92
CA PHE A 99 -8.94 12.95 6.78
C PHE A 99 -9.62 13.17 5.43
N LYS A 100 -10.96 13.27 5.37
CA LYS A 100 -11.69 13.41 4.10
C LYS A 100 -11.15 14.59 3.27
N GLY A 101 -10.87 14.34 2.00
CA GLY A 101 -10.38 15.36 1.05
C GLY A 101 -8.94 15.81 1.27
N LYS A 102 -8.21 15.22 2.24
CA LYS A 102 -6.77 15.47 2.39
C LYS A 102 -5.99 14.59 1.43
N MET A 103 -4.92 15.14 0.87
CA MET A 103 -4.03 14.40 -0.02
C MET A 103 -3.26 13.33 0.74
N PHE A 104 -3.19 12.14 0.16
CA PHE A 104 -2.31 11.06 0.55
C PHE A 104 -1.44 10.65 -0.64
N ILE A 105 -0.25 10.14 -0.33
CA ILE A 105 0.60 9.44 -1.28
C ILE A 105 0.41 7.95 -1.01
N MET A 106 -0.19 7.25 -1.97
CA MET A 106 -0.27 5.81 -1.97
C MET A 106 0.95 5.23 -2.68
N ILE A 107 1.59 4.25 -2.04
CA ILE A 107 2.73 3.52 -2.59
C ILE A 107 2.40 2.05 -2.54
N PHE A 108 2.67 1.35 -3.63
CA PHE A 108 2.50 -0.09 -3.70
C PHE A 108 3.46 -0.70 -4.73
N GLU A 109 3.64 -2.02 -4.63
CA GLU A 109 4.60 -2.76 -5.45
C GLU A 109 3.91 -3.95 -6.13
N THR A 110 4.37 -4.35 -7.30
CA THR A 110 3.95 -5.58 -7.98
C THR A 110 5.17 -6.41 -8.34
N ASP A 111 5.12 -7.72 -8.08
CA ASP A 111 6.12 -8.67 -8.56
C ASP A 111 5.66 -9.25 -9.90
N TYR A 112 6.50 -9.24 -10.93
CA TYR A 112 6.15 -9.80 -12.24
C TYR A 112 5.80 -11.29 -12.18
N ASP A 113 6.36 -12.07 -11.25
CA ASP A 113 6.02 -13.49 -11.09
C ASP A 113 4.63 -13.69 -10.46
N LYS A 114 4.05 -12.62 -9.90
CA LYS A 114 2.71 -12.56 -9.31
C LYS A 114 1.95 -11.35 -9.82
N SER A 115 1.93 -11.21 -11.13
CA SER A 115 1.41 -10.03 -11.85
C SER A 115 -0.07 -9.72 -11.62
N GLU A 116 -0.84 -10.62 -10.99
CA GLU A 116 -2.24 -10.39 -10.60
C GLU A 116 -2.40 -9.81 -9.17
N GLU A 117 -1.29 -9.56 -8.46
CA GLU A 117 -1.27 -9.18 -7.06
C GLU A 117 -0.46 -7.88 -6.84
N ILE A 118 -1.03 -6.96 -6.06
CA ILE A 118 -0.30 -5.83 -5.50
C ILE A 118 0.14 -6.18 -4.10
N TYR A 119 1.41 -5.94 -3.83
CA TYR A 119 2.04 -6.06 -2.53
C TYR A 119 2.17 -4.68 -1.87
N THR A 120 1.91 -4.65 -0.57
CA THR A 120 2.21 -3.55 0.34
C THR A 120 1.62 -2.21 -0.11
N VAL A 121 0.32 -2.03 0.11
CA VAL A 121 -0.31 -0.70 0.02
C VAL A 121 0.09 0.12 1.26
N THR A 122 0.96 1.12 1.11
CA THR A 122 1.25 2.11 2.17
C THR A 122 0.60 3.44 1.80
N LEU A 123 0.10 4.17 2.80
CA LEU A 123 -0.46 5.52 2.65
C LEU A 123 0.30 6.50 3.54
N PHE A 124 0.81 7.58 2.96
CA PHE A 124 1.39 8.70 3.69
C PHE A 124 0.52 9.94 3.51
N PRO A 125 0.30 10.76 4.55
CA PRO A 125 -0.24 12.10 4.34
C PRO A 125 0.68 12.87 3.37
N GLY A 126 0.12 13.36 2.26
CA GLY A 126 0.85 14.11 1.23
C GLY A 126 0.77 15.60 1.49
N TRP A 127 1.39 16.05 2.59
CA TRP A 127 1.47 17.47 2.96
C TRP A 127 2.11 18.29 1.85
#